data_AF-A0A147EQJ9-F1
#
_entry.id   AF-A0A147EQJ9-F1
#
_cell.length_a   1.000
_cell.length_b   1.000
_cell.length_c   1.000
_cell.angle_alpha   90.00
_cell.angle_beta   90.00
_cell.angle_gamma   90.00
#
_symmetry.space_group_name_H-M   'P 1'
#
loop_
_entity.id
_entity.type
_entity.pdbx_description
1 polymer ?
#
loop_
_entity_poly.entity_id
_entity_poly.type
_entity_poly.pdbx_seq_one_letter_code
_entity_poly.pdbx_strand_id
1 'polypeptide(L)'
;MLKLIASWTVGLLLGLLYLYAVVAGIGNFVGIAGLSDALGTGLSGSGRIWLIVGIAMPLVVLAAALLVGRGRRAGIRILLLAAGVALVAAWQIDLMHVIPESSYFA
;
A
#
# COMPACT_ATOMS: atom_id res chain seq x y z
N MET A 1 24.42 -21.80 1.42
CA MET A 1 24.38 -20.50 2.13
C MET A 1 23.91 -19.37 1.21
N LEU A 2 24.49 -19.17 0.02
CA LEU A 2 24.10 -18.11 -0.93
C LEU A 2 22.58 -18.05 -1.25
N LYS A 3 21.95 -19.19 -1.56
CA LYS A 3 20.50 -19.27 -1.88
C LYS A 3 19.61 -18.82 -0.71
N LEU A 4 20.03 -19.10 0.52
CA LEU A 4 19.28 -18.72 1.72
C LEU A 4 19.38 -17.20 1.92
N ILE A 5 20.59 -16.66 1.88
CA ILE A 5 20.85 -15.21 2.01
C ILE A 5 20.06 -14.45 0.93
N ALA A 6 20.17 -14.86 -0.34
CA ALA A 6 19.44 -14.23 -1.43
C ALA A 6 17.92 -14.24 -1.21
N SER A 7 17.35 -15.37 -0.76
CA SER A 7 15.92 -15.46 -0.46
C SER A 7 15.47 -14.51 0.64
N TRP A 8 16.28 -14.35 1.70
CA TRP A 8 16.00 -13.42 2.80
C TRP A 8 16.12 -11.97 2.34
N THR A 9 17.17 -11.64 1.58
CA THR A 9 17.36 -10.30 1.01
C THR A 9 16.17 -9.90 0.14
N VAL A 10 15.73 -10.77 -0.77
CA VAL A 10 14.57 -10.48 -1.64
C VAL A 10 13.29 -10.34 -0.82
N GLY A 11 13.05 -11.23 0.15
CA GLY A 11 11.89 -11.12 1.04
C GLY A 11 11.88 -9.80 1.83
N LEU A 12 13.04 -9.38 2.34
CA LEU A 12 13.21 -8.12 3.05
C LEU A 12 12.95 -6.91 2.14
N LEU A 13 13.51 -6.90 0.93
CA LEU A 13 13.30 -5.83 -0.04
C LEU A 13 11.82 -5.70 -0.42
N LEU A 14 11.13 -6.82 -0.65
CA LEU A 14 9.69 -6.81 -0.92
C LEU A 14 8.90 -6.31 0.30
N GLY A 15 9.25 -6.73 1.51
CA GLY A 15 8.64 -6.22 2.74
C GLY A 15 8.83 -4.71 2.92
N LEU A 16 10.00 -4.18 2.57
CA LEU A 16 10.28 -2.75 2.57
C LEU A 16 9.41 -1.98 1.58
N LEU A 17 9.07 -2.57 0.42
CA LEU A 17 8.14 -1.94 -0.52
C LEU A 17 6.72 -1.83 0.04
N TYR A 18 6.25 -2.83 0.79
CA TYR A 18 4.97 -2.71 1.51
C TYR A 18 5.04 -1.61 2.58
N LEU A 19 6.12 -1.57 3.36
CA LEU A 19 6.32 -0.53 4.36
C LEU A 19 6.32 0.86 3.72
N TYR A 20 7.04 1.03 2.62
CA TYR A 20 7.06 2.26 1.84
C TYR A 20 5.65 2.65 1.38
N ALA A 21 4.86 1.71 0.84
CA ALA A 21 3.50 2.00 0.39
C ALA A 21 2.59 2.48 1.54
N VAL A 22 2.72 1.92 2.74
CA VAL A 22 1.98 2.38 3.93
C VAL A 22 2.40 3.79 4.32
N VAL A 23 3.71 4.06 4.38
CA VAL A 23 4.23 5.39 4.73
C VAL A 23 3.81 6.43 3.71
N ALA A 24 3.83 6.10 2.42
CA ALA A 24 3.34 6.97 1.35
C ALA A 24 1.83 7.25 1.50
N GLY A 25 1.02 6.23 1.82
CA GLY A 25 -0.40 6.40 2.10
C GLY A 25 -0.67 7.33 3.29
N ILE A 26 0.13 7.21 4.36
CA ILE A 26 0.07 8.13 5.52
C ILE A 26 0.44 9.54 5.08
N GLY A 27 1.49 9.70 4.28
CA GLY A 27 1.91 10.98 3.72
C GLY A 27 0.80 11.64 2.91
N ASN A 28 0.11 10.87 2.06
CA ASN A 28 -1.04 11.35 1.29
C ASN A 28 -2.19 11.80 2.22
N PHE A 29 -2.50 11.03 3.27
CA PHE A 29 -3.54 11.41 4.22
C PHE A 29 -3.21 12.74 4.92
N VAL A 30 -2.00 12.87 5.46
CA VAL A 30 -1.55 14.08 6.16
C VAL A 30 -1.50 15.27 5.20
N GLY A 31 -1.01 15.07 3.98
CA GLY A 31 -0.91 16.11 2.95
C GLY A 31 -2.29 16.65 2.55
N ILE A 32 -3.24 15.78 2.23
CA ILE A 32 -4.59 16.19 1.84
C ILE A 32 -5.36 16.81 3.01
N ALA A 33 -5.22 16.27 4.23
CA ALA A 33 -5.83 16.85 5.42
C ALA A 33 -5.30 18.27 5.70
N GLY A 34 -3.98 18.48 5.62
CA GLY A 34 -3.38 19.81 5.78
C GLY A 34 -3.77 20.79 4.67
N LEU A 35 -3.88 20.32 3.42
CA LEU A 35 -4.34 21.13 2.31
C LEU A 35 -5.81 21.56 2.46
N SER A 36 -6.67 20.64 2.92
CA SER A 36 -8.10 20.94 3.16
C SER A 36 -8.24 22.04 4.22
N ASP A 37 -7.51 21.90 5.34
CA ASP A 37 -7.50 22.89 6.42
C ASP A 37 -6.99 24.27 5.94
N ALA A 38 -5.93 24.29 5.13
CA ALA A 38 -5.39 25.51 4.54
C ALA A 38 -6.36 26.19 3.56
N LEU A 39 -7.20 25.42 2.86
CA LEU A 39 -8.23 25.93 1.95
C LEU A 39 -9.52 26.32 2.67
N GLY A 40 -9.62 26.07 3.99
CA GLY A 40 -10.85 26.24 4.76
C GLY A 40 -11.96 25.30 4.33
N THR A 41 -11.62 24.23 3.58
CA THR A 41 -12.56 23.20 3.14
C THR A 41 -12.43 21.99 4.06
N GLY A 42 -13.55 21.36 4.39
CA GLY A 42 -13.53 20.14 5.17
C GLY A 42 -12.99 18.97 4.34
N LEU A 43 -12.39 17.99 5.01
CA LEU A 43 -12.13 16.70 4.36
C LEU A 43 -13.44 15.95 4.19
N SER A 44 -13.81 15.64 2.95
CA SER A 44 -15.04 14.92 2.64
C SER A 44 -15.05 13.52 3.27
N GLY A 45 -16.24 12.99 3.57
CA GLY A 45 -16.40 11.65 4.13
C GLY A 45 -15.84 10.56 3.21
N SER A 46 -16.08 10.68 1.90
CA SER A 46 -15.54 9.77 0.88
C SER A 46 -14.02 9.87 0.76
N GLY A 47 -13.46 11.08 0.77
CA GLY A 47 -12.02 11.30 0.68
C GLY A 47 -11.28 10.66 1.85
N ARG A 48 -11.82 10.82 3.07
CA ARG A 48 -11.27 10.17 4.27
C ARG A 48 -11.24 8.65 4.14
N ILE A 49 -12.30 8.04 3.63
CA ILE A 49 -12.37 6.58 3.43
C ILE A 49 -11.30 6.12 2.45
N TRP A 50 -11.18 6.77 1.29
CA TRP A 50 -10.19 6.40 0.28
C TRP A 50 -8.75 6.52 0.77
N LEU A 51 -8.45 7.57 1.53
CA LEU A 51 -7.12 7.74 2.14
C LEU A 51 -6.82 6.64 3.17
N ILE A 52 -7.79 6.27 4.02
CA ILE A 52 -7.64 5.15 4.97
C ILE A 52 -7.45 3.84 4.22
N VAL A 53 -8.22 3.58 3.16
CA VAL A 53 -8.07 2.39 2.32
C VAL A 53 -6.67 2.35 1.69
N GLY A 54 -6.15 3.49 1.22
CA GLY A 54 -4.79 3.59 0.69
C GLY A 54 -3.70 3.19 1.69
N ILE A 55 -3.91 3.44 2.99
CA ILE A 55 -3.00 3.04 4.07
C ILE A 55 -3.19 1.56 4.44
N ALA A 56 -4.43 1.09 4.54
CA ALA A 56 -4.75 -0.25 5.01
C ALA A 56 -4.47 -1.34 3.97
N MET A 57 -4.67 -1.04 2.68
CA MET A 57 -4.57 -2.01 1.59
C MET A 57 -3.20 -2.72 1.51
N PRO A 58 -2.04 -2.02 1.57
CA PRO A 58 -0.73 -2.69 1.60
C PRO A 58 -0.58 -3.66 2.78
N LEU A 59 -1.09 -3.31 3.96
CA LEU A 59 -1.02 -4.17 5.15
C LEU A 59 -1.86 -5.43 4.99
N VAL A 60 -3.07 -5.28 4.46
CA VAL A 60 -3.99 -6.40 4.21
C VAL A 60 -3.40 -7.36 3.16
N VAL A 61 -2.86 -6.81 2.07
CA VAL A 61 -2.25 -7.63 1.01
C VAL A 61 -0.98 -8.33 1.50
N LEU A 62 -0.14 -7.66 2.28
CA LEU A 62 1.02 -8.29 2.91
C LEU A 62 0.61 -9.45 3.81
N ALA A 63 -0.38 -9.22 4.69
CA ALA A 63 -0.88 -10.26 5.58
C ALA A 63 -1.45 -11.44 4.78
N ALA A 64 -2.25 -11.19 3.75
CA ALA A 64 -2.79 -12.22 2.87
C ALA A 64 -1.67 -13.01 2.16
N ALA A 65 -0.66 -12.34 1.61
CA ALA A 65 0.47 -12.98 0.94
C ALA A 65 1.25 -13.90 1.91
N LEU A 66 1.47 -13.45 3.15
CA LEU A 66 2.14 -14.23 4.19
C LEU A 66 1.28 -15.42 4.64
N LEU A 67 -0.03 -15.24 4.83
CA LEU A 67 -0.97 -16.30 5.22
C LEU A 67 -1.07 -17.38 4.14
N VAL A 68 -1.25 -17.01 2.88
CA VAL A 68 -1.30 -17.93 1.73
C VAL A 68 0.04 -18.61 1.49
N GLY A 69 1.14 -17.93 1.79
CA GLY A 69 2.50 -18.45 1.69
C GLY A 69 2.89 -19.46 2.78
N ARG A 70 2.09 -19.62 3.85
CA ARG A 70 2.38 -20.57 4.94
C ARG A 70 2.54 -21.99 4.41
N GLY A 71 3.56 -22.70 4.88
CA GLY A 71 3.87 -24.06 4.44
C GLY A 71 4.44 -24.20 3.02
N ARG A 72 4.47 -23.12 2.21
CA ARG A 72 5.03 -23.15 0.84
C ARG A 72 6.55 -22.95 0.83
N ARG A 73 7.19 -23.37 -0.28
CA ARG A 73 8.63 -23.18 -0.54
C ARG A 73 8.97 -21.69 -0.66
N ALA A 74 10.21 -21.33 -0.34
CA ALA A 74 10.68 -19.93 -0.31
C ALA A 74 10.42 -19.16 -1.61
N GLY A 75 10.66 -19.77 -2.78
CA GLY A 75 10.39 -19.12 -4.07
C GLY A 75 8.92 -18.76 -4.29
N ILE A 76 7.99 -19.61 -3.86
CA ILE A 76 6.54 -19.33 -3.98
C ILE A 76 6.15 -18.18 -3.05
N ARG A 77 6.73 -18.11 -1.85
CA ARG A 77 6.48 -16.99 -0.93
C ARG A 77 6.96 -15.66 -1.51
N ILE A 78 8.14 -15.65 -2.13
CA ILE A 78 8.67 -14.47 -2.80
C ILE A 78 7.75 -14.03 -3.94
N LEU A 79 7.28 -14.97 -4.78
CA LEU A 79 6.34 -14.66 -5.86
C LEU A 79 5.01 -14.11 -5.32
N LEU A 80 4.48 -14.66 -4.23
CA LEU A 80 3.27 -14.14 -3.60
C LEU A 80 3.46 -12.72 -3.05
N LEU A 81 4.59 -12.45 -2.40
CA LEU A 81 4.93 -11.11 -1.92
C LEU A 81 5.06 -10.13 -3.08
N ALA A 82 5.77 -10.50 -4.15
CA ALA A 82 5.97 -9.66 -5.33
C ALA A 82 4.64 -9.38 -6.05
N ALA A 83 3.79 -10.41 -6.22
CA ALA A 83 2.46 -10.26 -6.80
C ALA A 83 1.58 -9.32 -5.98
N GLY A 84 1.64 -9.41 -4.65
CA GLY A 84 0.91 -8.49 -3.79
C GLY A 84 1.43 -7.05 -3.87
N VAL A 85 2.75 -6.82 -3.97
CA VAL A 85 3.30 -5.47 -4.20
C VAL A 85 2.81 -4.91 -5.53
N ALA A 86 2.84 -5.72 -6.60
CA ALA A 86 2.32 -5.32 -7.90
C ALA A 86 0.82 -4.97 -7.85
N LEU A 87 0.03 -5.74 -7.12
CA LEU A 87 -1.40 -5.46 -6.91
C LEU A 87 -1.61 -4.13 -6.17
N VAL A 88 -0.85 -3.88 -5.11
CA VAL A 88 -0.88 -2.61 -4.36
C VAL A 88 -0.54 -1.44 -5.28
N ALA A 89 0.53 -1.57 -6.07
CA ALA A 89 0.95 -0.52 -6.99
C ALA A 89 -0.09 -0.24 -8.08
N ALA A 90 -0.64 -1.28 -8.71
CA ALA A 90 -1.68 -1.15 -9.72
C ALA A 90 -2.93 -0.48 -9.16
N TRP A 91 -3.35 -0.87 -7.95
CA TRP A 91 -4.49 -0.25 -7.26
C TRP A 91 -4.26 1.23 -6.99
N GLN A 92 -3.08 1.62 -6.51
CA GLN A 92 -2.76 3.03 -6.25
C GLN A 92 -2.80 3.87 -7.53
N ILE A 93 -2.31 3.34 -8.65
CA ILE A 93 -2.41 4.01 -9.96
C ILE A 93 -3.87 4.16 -10.39
N ASP A 94 -4.68 3.12 -10.20
CA ASP A 94 -6.10 3.15 -10.57
C ASP A 94 -6.88 4.18 -9.74
N LEU A 95 -6.63 4.27 -8.42
CA LEU A 95 -7.23 5.29 -7.56
C LEU A 95 -6.94 6.71 -8.05
N MET A 96 -5.70 6.98 -8.49
CA MET A 96 -5.31 8.30 -9.02
C MET A 96 -6.05 8.66 -10.32
N HIS A 97 -6.51 7.67 -11.09
CA HIS A 97 -7.23 7.91 -12.35
C HIS A 97 -8.74 7.94 -12.17
N VAL A 98 -9.28 7.07 -11.32
CA VAL A 98 -10.73 6.88 -11.16
C VAL A 98 -11.33 7.89 -10.20
N ILE A 99 -10.59 8.31 -9.17
CA ILE A 99 -11.12 9.17 -8.11
C ILE A 99 -10.77 10.63 -8.41
N PRO A 100 -11.77 11.50 -8.69
CA PRO A 100 -11.51 12.92 -8.92
C PRO A 100 -10.95 13.58 -7.66
N GLU A 101 -9.95 14.44 -7.80
CA GLU A 101 -9.36 15.17 -6.67
C GLU A 101 -10.40 16.05 -5.93
N SER A 102 -11.41 16.55 -6.64
CA SER A 102 -12.52 17.31 -6.05
C SER A 102 -13.32 16.49 -5.04
N SER A 103 -13.30 15.15 -5.12
CA SER A 103 -14.05 14.28 -4.22
C SER A 103 -13.47 14.22 -2.81
N TYR A 104 -12.26 14.75 -2.57
CA TYR A 104 -11.62 14.79 -1.25
C TYR A 104 -12.01 16.01 -0.42
N PHE A 105 -12.54 17.06 -1.04
CA PHE A 105 -12.90 18.32 -0.37
C PHE A 105 -14.42 18.46 -0.27
N ALA A 106 -14.91 18.98 0.86
CA ALA A 106 -16.34 19.21 1.13
C ALA A 106 -16.57 20.53 1.88
#